data_AF-A0A850P235-F1
#
_entry.id   AF-A0A850P235-F1
#
_cell.length_a   1.000
_cell.length_b   1.000
_cell.length_c   1.000
_cell.angle_alpha   90.00
_cell.angle_beta   90.00
_cell.angle_gamma   90.00
#
_symmetry.space_group_name_H-M   'P 1'
#
loop_
_entity.id
_entity.type
_entity.pdbx_description
1 polymer ?
#
loop_
_entity_poly.entity_id
_entity_poly.type
_entity_poly.pdbx_seq_one_letter_code
_entity_poly.pdbx_strand_id
1 'polypeptide(L)'
;MRPRFVPYWLLWLALAATTAAMVYSSFIVPVIPDLACLSTIGLDGLALAVTVAVMPRNFVVGFLASLLPFVISWRVAAIHGSVPGMACSTATFIIYLLLYADCMAHDWTAYGIGGWNNHLQWQTALLRIYFGFDMVGHFAEKLFAGIASFHHMEQVFVGFGFPPDGQAVIIGGLCELSVAIGVGMGFMTRLAGIGGAAYYLIANHYGRHFGDGFTWNNAPVGGWEYPMLMIVAFASFSIAGAGKFSIDGWLIDRGLMPGFLLPLCVSASPDHMGRDI
;
A
#
# COMPACT_ATOMS: atom_id res chain seq x y z
N MET A 1 4.11 -7.45 18.77
CA MET A 1 5.17 -7.09 17.80
C MET A 1 5.50 -5.61 17.93
N ARG A 2 6.77 -5.27 18.21
CA ARG A 2 7.29 -3.89 18.24
C ARG A 2 8.82 -3.90 18.02
N PRO A 3 9.42 -2.84 17.44
CA PRO A 3 10.88 -2.69 17.35
C PRO A 3 11.53 -2.59 18.74
N ARG A 4 12.82 -2.88 18.81
CA ARG A 4 13.62 -2.91 20.04
C ARG A 4 14.70 -1.84 20.06
N PHE A 5 15.36 -1.60 18.94
CA PHE A 5 16.54 -0.75 18.84
C PHE A 5 16.27 0.56 18.10
N VAL A 6 15.43 0.55 17.06
CA VAL A 6 15.15 1.74 16.25
C VAL A 6 14.07 2.57 16.95
N PRO A 7 14.39 3.79 17.43
CA PRO A 7 13.42 4.59 18.15
C PRO A 7 12.44 5.31 17.21
N TYR A 8 11.18 5.43 17.64
CA TYR A 8 10.11 6.05 16.84
C TYR A 8 10.37 7.53 16.52
N TRP A 9 11.06 8.26 17.40
CA TRP A 9 11.31 9.69 17.20
C TRP A 9 12.14 9.99 15.95
N LEU A 10 12.96 9.05 15.47
CA LEU A 10 13.66 9.19 14.18
C LEU A 10 12.67 9.32 13.04
N LEU A 11 11.62 8.48 13.03
CA LEU A 11 10.58 8.55 12.02
C LEU A 11 9.75 9.83 12.16
N TRP A 12 9.48 10.31 13.37
CA TRP A 12 8.77 11.57 13.60
C TRP A 12 9.52 12.75 12.99
N LEU A 13 10.83 12.86 13.25
CA LEU A 13 11.66 13.92 12.68
C LEU A 13 11.75 13.82 11.16
N ALA A 14 11.89 12.61 10.61
CA ALA A 14 11.97 12.39 9.18
C ALA A 14 10.66 12.72 8.44
N LEU A 15 9.50 12.35 9.01
CA LEU A 15 8.19 12.73 8.49
C LEU A 15 7.92 14.23 8.63
N ALA A 16 8.34 14.86 9.72
CA ALA A 16 8.26 16.32 9.86
C ALA A 16 9.10 17.03 8.79
N ALA A 17 10.32 16.56 8.53
CA ALA A 17 11.17 17.07 7.45
C ALA A 17 10.56 16.84 6.07
N THR A 18 9.96 15.67 5.82
CA THR A 18 9.26 15.35 4.57
C THR A 18 8.05 16.27 4.37
N THR A 19 7.24 16.49 5.41
CA THR A 19 6.11 17.43 5.37
C THR A 19 6.59 18.85 5.05
N ALA A 20 7.68 19.30 5.67
CA ALA A 20 8.28 20.61 5.39
C ALA A 20 8.80 20.70 3.94
N ALA A 21 9.38 19.61 3.41
CA ALA A 21 9.81 19.55 2.01
C ALA A 21 8.61 19.62 1.04
N MET A 22 7.46 19.01 1.37
CA MET A 22 6.24 19.14 0.56
C MET A 22 5.68 20.56 0.61
N VAL A 23 5.69 21.21 1.77
CA VAL A 23 5.33 22.64 1.90
C VAL A 23 6.24 23.50 1.04
N TYR A 24 7.55 23.27 1.07
CA TYR A 24 8.53 23.98 0.25
C TYR A 24 8.26 23.79 -1.25
N SER A 25 8.07 22.55 -1.70
CA SER A 25 7.79 22.22 -3.11
C SER A 25 6.37 22.59 -3.59
N SER A 26 5.51 23.02 -2.68
CA SER A 26 4.16 23.48 -2.96
C SER A 26 4.06 25.00 -3.04
N PHE A 27 4.73 25.72 -2.12
CA PHE A 27 4.49 27.15 -1.94
C PHE A 27 5.73 28.03 -2.15
N ILE A 28 6.94 27.47 -2.07
CA ILE A 28 8.18 28.24 -2.23
C ILE A 28 8.77 27.99 -3.63
N VAL A 29 8.87 26.73 -4.02
CA VAL A 29 9.21 26.30 -5.39
C VAL A 29 8.04 25.46 -5.88
N PRO A 30 6.98 26.07 -6.44
CA PRO A 30 5.68 25.44 -6.65
C PRO A 30 5.71 24.45 -7.83
N VAL A 31 6.38 23.32 -7.62
CA VAL A 31 6.49 22.23 -8.57
C VAL A 31 5.27 21.31 -8.47
N ILE A 32 4.70 21.16 -7.26
CA ILE A 32 3.48 20.39 -7.02
C ILE A 32 2.27 21.32 -7.18
N PRO A 33 1.40 21.12 -8.18
CA PRO A 33 0.33 22.05 -8.50
C PRO A 33 -0.94 21.83 -7.66
N ASP A 34 -1.90 22.75 -7.84
CA ASP A 34 -3.34 22.59 -7.57
C ASP A 34 -3.75 21.91 -6.24
N LEU A 35 -4.65 20.92 -6.29
CA LEU A 35 -5.05 20.13 -5.14
C LEU A 35 -3.95 19.15 -4.70
N ALA A 36 -3.01 18.81 -5.60
CA ALA A 36 -1.90 17.92 -5.28
C ALA A 36 -1.00 18.49 -4.17
N CYS A 37 -0.90 19.82 -4.05
CA CYS A 37 -0.15 20.44 -2.96
C CYS A 37 -0.79 20.15 -1.59
N LEU A 38 -2.11 20.28 -1.48
CA LEU A 38 -2.84 20.04 -0.23
C LEU A 38 -2.89 18.55 0.10
N SER A 39 -3.05 17.68 -0.91
CA SER A 39 -3.10 16.24 -0.71
C SER A 39 -1.76 15.71 -0.18
N THR A 40 -0.62 16.09 -0.77
CA THR A 40 0.71 15.64 -0.33
C THR A 40 1.03 16.10 1.10
N ILE A 41 0.85 17.39 1.40
CA ILE A 41 1.06 17.92 2.75
C ILE A 41 0.12 17.27 3.77
N GLY A 42 -1.15 17.09 3.41
CA GLY A 42 -2.15 16.46 4.26
C GLY A 42 -1.85 14.98 4.53
N LEU A 43 -1.37 14.25 3.54
CA LEU A 43 -1.00 12.84 3.66
C LEU A 43 0.25 12.65 4.52
N ASP A 44 1.30 13.46 4.34
CA ASP A 44 2.48 13.41 5.22
C ASP A 44 2.16 13.88 6.65
N GLY A 45 1.30 14.89 6.79
CA GLY A 45 0.77 15.31 8.09
C GLY A 45 -0.03 14.20 8.79
N LEU A 46 -0.87 13.47 8.04
CA LEU A 46 -1.59 12.30 8.54
C LEU A 46 -0.63 11.19 8.94
N ALA A 47 0.37 10.88 8.11
CA ALA A 47 1.40 9.90 8.43
C ALA A 47 2.10 10.27 9.74
N LEU A 48 2.55 11.52 9.89
CA LEU A 48 3.18 12.03 11.10
C LEU A 48 2.25 11.89 12.32
N ALA A 49 0.99 12.33 12.20
CA ALA A 49 0.02 12.23 13.29
C ALA A 49 -0.21 10.77 13.74
N VAL A 50 -0.32 9.83 12.79
CA VAL A 50 -0.45 8.40 13.08
C VAL A 50 0.81 7.85 13.76
N THR A 51 2.01 8.21 13.29
CA THR A 51 3.26 7.76 13.92
C THR A 51 3.45 8.28 15.34
N VAL A 52 2.94 9.47 15.66
CA VAL A 52 3.03 10.05 17.01
C VAL A 52 1.94 9.48 17.92
N ALA A 53 0.70 9.40 17.44
CA ALA A 53 -0.45 9.06 18.29
C ALA A 53 -0.73 7.55 18.40
N VAL A 54 -0.55 6.79 17.31
CA VAL A 54 -1.00 5.39 17.21
C VAL A 54 0.17 4.41 17.36
N MET A 55 1.25 4.62 16.61
CA MET A 55 2.37 3.68 16.52
C MET A 55 3.01 3.30 17.88
N PRO A 56 3.18 4.21 18.86
CA PRO A 56 3.77 3.83 20.15
C PRO A 56 2.92 2.84 20.95
N ARG A 57 1.60 2.86 20.75
CA ARG A 57 0.63 1.96 21.42
C ARG A 57 0.35 0.70 20.61
N ASN A 58 0.25 0.85 19.29
CA ASN A 58 -0.09 -0.21 18.35
C ASN A 58 0.86 -0.13 17.14
N PHE A 59 2.05 -0.72 17.27
CA PHE A 59 3.09 -0.59 16.24
C PHE A 59 2.64 -1.03 14.85
N VAL A 60 2.06 -2.23 14.71
CA VAL A 60 1.65 -2.79 13.40
C VAL A 60 0.65 -1.88 12.69
N VAL A 61 -0.43 -1.50 13.38
CA VAL A 61 -1.47 -0.62 12.83
C VAL A 61 -0.91 0.77 12.53
N GLY A 62 -0.16 1.35 13.47
CA GLY A 62 0.45 2.66 13.29
C GLY A 62 1.45 2.68 12.13
N PHE A 63 2.23 1.62 11.94
CA PHE A 63 3.16 1.46 10.82
C PHE A 63 2.44 1.40 9.49
N LEU A 64 1.45 0.51 9.33
CA LEU A 64 0.75 0.35 8.06
C LEU A 64 -0.09 1.60 7.72
N ALA A 65 -0.76 2.18 8.71
CA ALA A 65 -1.61 3.35 8.55
C ALA A 65 -0.82 4.65 8.36
N SER A 66 0.45 4.73 8.78
CA SER A 66 1.32 5.86 8.45
C SER A 66 2.08 5.66 7.14
N LEU A 67 2.46 4.42 6.81
CA LEU A 67 3.23 4.11 5.61
C LEU A 67 2.41 4.36 4.34
N LEU A 68 1.14 3.95 4.29
CA LEU A 68 0.30 4.16 3.11
C LEU A 68 0.20 5.64 2.69
N PRO A 69 -0.26 6.58 3.54
CA PRO A 69 -0.37 7.99 3.14
C PRO A 69 1.00 8.60 2.80
N PHE A 70 2.06 8.22 3.52
CA PHE A 70 3.42 8.65 3.20
C PHE A 70 3.87 8.19 1.79
N VAL A 71 3.66 6.92 1.41
CA VAL A 71 4.05 6.42 0.09
C VAL A 71 3.22 7.07 -1.02
N ILE A 72 1.95 7.42 -0.76
CA ILE A 72 1.12 8.20 -1.70
C ILE A 72 1.73 9.59 -1.91
N SER A 73 2.06 10.30 -0.82
CA SER A 73 2.71 11.62 -0.89
C SER A 73 4.02 11.56 -1.69
N TRP A 74 4.86 10.56 -1.39
CA TRP A 74 6.13 10.35 -2.09
C TRP A 74 5.92 10.10 -3.59
N ARG A 75 4.94 9.27 -3.97
CA ARG A 75 4.63 9.02 -5.39
C ARG A 75 4.18 10.30 -6.10
N VAL A 76 3.32 11.10 -5.48
CA VAL A 76 2.88 12.39 -6.07
C VAL A 76 4.06 13.35 -6.23
N ALA A 77 4.95 13.44 -5.24
CA ALA A 77 6.16 14.24 -5.34
C ALA A 77 7.07 13.78 -6.51
N ALA A 78 7.15 12.47 -6.74
CA ALA A 78 7.92 11.91 -7.85
C ALA A 78 7.31 12.22 -9.23
N ILE A 79 5.97 12.12 -9.37
CA ILE A 79 5.25 12.48 -10.61
C ILE A 79 5.55 13.92 -11.04
N HIS A 80 5.59 14.83 -10.06
CA HIS A 80 5.86 16.25 -10.31
C HIS A 80 7.34 16.60 -10.35
N GLY A 81 8.26 15.67 -10.05
CA GLY A 81 9.71 15.95 -10.06
C GLY A 81 10.19 16.82 -8.90
N SER A 82 9.52 16.76 -7.75
CA SER A 82 9.92 17.46 -6.52
C SER A 82 11.16 16.81 -5.91
N VAL A 83 12.36 17.29 -6.29
CA VAL A 83 13.64 16.76 -5.78
C VAL A 83 13.74 16.82 -4.25
N PRO A 84 13.40 17.93 -3.56
CA PRO A 84 13.44 17.98 -2.10
C PRO A 84 12.49 16.95 -1.46
N GLY A 85 11.26 16.85 -1.98
CA GLY A 85 10.26 15.90 -1.49
C GLY A 85 10.72 14.45 -1.67
N MET A 86 11.26 14.11 -2.84
CA MET A 86 11.79 12.78 -3.12
C MET A 86 12.99 12.42 -2.24
N ALA A 87 13.93 13.34 -2.01
CA ALA A 87 15.11 13.11 -1.20
C ALA A 87 14.74 12.86 0.27
N CYS A 88 13.90 13.71 0.86
CA CYS A 88 13.41 13.54 2.22
C CYS A 88 12.58 12.26 2.38
N SER A 89 11.73 11.95 1.40
CA SER A 89 10.94 10.71 1.40
C SER A 89 11.83 9.47 1.35
N THR A 90 12.88 9.47 0.52
CA THR A 90 13.83 8.34 0.44
C THR A 90 14.48 8.08 1.80
N ALA A 91 14.95 9.14 2.47
CA ALA A 91 15.53 9.03 3.81
C ALA A 91 14.50 8.51 4.84
N THR A 92 13.27 9.00 4.77
CA THR A 92 12.15 8.56 5.64
C THR A 92 11.81 7.09 5.41
N PHE A 93 11.80 6.62 4.17
CA PHE A 93 11.51 5.23 3.84
C PHE A 93 12.59 4.28 4.35
N ILE A 94 13.87 4.69 4.34
CA ILE A 94 14.94 3.91 4.98
C ILE A 94 14.63 3.68 6.47
N ILE A 95 14.10 4.68 7.17
CA ILE A 95 13.72 4.53 8.58
C ILE A 95 12.52 3.58 8.74
N TYR A 96 11.53 3.63 7.85
CA TYR A 96 10.46 2.62 7.81
C TYR A 96 11.02 1.21 7.64
N LEU A 97 11.97 0.99 6.73
CA LEU A 97 12.63 -0.30 6.52
C LEU A 97 13.39 -0.76 7.78
N LEU A 98 14.10 0.15 8.45
CA LEU A 98 14.81 -0.15 9.69
C LEU A 98 13.85 -0.55 10.82
N LEU A 99 12.73 0.17 10.98
CA LEU A 99 11.70 -0.18 11.96
C LEU A 99 11.05 -1.54 11.67
N TYR A 100 10.76 -1.82 10.40
CA TYR A 100 10.22 -3.10 9.97
C TYR A 100 11.20 -4.25 10.26
N ALA A 101 12.47 -4.09 9.86
CA ALA A 101 13.52 -5.08 10.06
C ALA A 101 13.81 -5.34 11.55
N ASP A 102 13.86 -4.29 12.37
CA ASP A 102 14.04 -4.42 13.82
C ASP A 102 12.85 -5.12 14.49
N CYS A 103 11.62 -4.78 14.11
CA CYS A 103 10.44 -5.50 14.59
C CYS A 103 10.45 -6.98 14.19
N MET A 104 10.86 -7.29 12.96
CA MET A 104 10.97 -8.66 12.45
C MET A 104 12.06 -9.44 13.20
N ALA A 105 13.25 -8.86 13.37
CA ALA A 105 14.36 -9.49 14.09
C ALA A 105 14.03 -9.70 15.59
N HIS A 106 13.39 -8.72 16.22
CA HIS A 106 12.93 -8.85 17.60
C HIS A 106 11.90 -9.98 17.76
N ASP A 107 10.95 -10.07 16.83
CA ASP A 107 9.96 -11.14 16.84
C ASP A 107 10.59 -12.53 16.62
N TRP A 108 11.55 -12.68 15.70
CA TRP A 108 12.28 -13.94 15.50
C TRP A 108 13.04 -14.39 16.74
N THR A 109 13.70 -13.47 17.44
CA THR A 109 14.48 -13.79 18.64
C THR A 109 13.62 -14.03 19.88
N ALA A 110 12.48 -13.34 20.01
CA ALA A 110 11.59 -13.49 21.15
C ALA A 110 10.74 -14.77 21.11
N TYR A 111 10.35 -15.23 19.91
CA TYR A 111 9.42 -16.36 19.73
C TYR A 111 10.10 -17.58 19.09
N GLY A 112 11.26 -17.99 19.63
CA GLY A 112 12.07 -19.15 19.18
C GLY A 112 11.38 -20.53 19.11
N ILE A 113 10.04 -20.58 19.14
CA ILE A 113 9.17 -21.75 19.10
C ILE A 113 8.29 -21.75 17.83
N GLY A 114 8.21 -20.65 17.07
CA GLY A 114 7.33 -20.54 15.88
C GLY A 114 7.82 -21.26 14.61
N GLY A 115 9.08 -21.72 14.58
CA GLY A 115 9.67 -22.49 13.49
C GLY A 115 9.45 -21.91 12.09
N TRP A 116 9.32 -22.80 11.09
CA TRP A 116 9.07 -22.48 9.67
C TRP A 116 7.84 -21.58 9.46
N ASN A 117 6.78 -21.78 10.25
CA ASN A 117 5.55 -21.00 10.15
C ASN A 117 5.79 -19.51 10.42
N ASN A 118 6.68 -19.17 11.35
CA ASN A 118 6.98 -17.77 11.63
C ASN A 118 7.69 -17.06 10.46
N HIS A 119 8.59 -17.77 9.77
CA HIS A 119 9.26 -17.26 8.59
C HIS A 119 8.28 -17.06 7.42
N LEU A 120 7.38 -18.02 7.19
CA LEU A 120 6.32 -17.88 6.19
C LEU A 120 5.41 -16.68 6.46
N GLN A 121 5.05 -16.44 7.73
CA GLN A 121 4.21 -15.30 8.11
C GLN A 121 4.87 -13.95 7.77
N TRP A 122 6.18 -13.82 8.00
CA TRP A 122 6.94 -12.62 7.61
C TRP A 122 7.18 -12.51 6.11
N GLN A 123 7.36 -13.64 5.40
CA GLN A 123 7.39 -13.67 3.94
C GLN A 123 6.07 -13.17 3.35
N THR A 124 4.93 -13.68 3.84
CA THR A 124 3.61 -13.23 3.44
C THR A 124 3.44 -11.74 3.72
N ALA A 125 3.83 -11.25 4.89
CA ALA A 125 3.75 -9.82 5.21
C ALA A 125 4.57 -8.95 4.23
N LEU A 126 5.81 -9.36 3.92
CA LEU A 126 6.68 -8.65 2.99
C LEU A 126 6.07 -8.59 1.59
N LEU A 127 5.66 -9.74 1.04
CA LEU A 127 5.04 -9.80 -0.29
C LEU A 127 3.73 -9.02 -0.33
N ARG A 128 2.91 -9.13 0.72
CA ARG A 128 1.63 -8.45 0.85
C ARG A 128 1.80 -6.93 0.84
N ILE A 129 2.72 -6.40 1.66
CA ILE A 129 2.99 -4.96 1.71
C ILE A 129 3.53 -4.49 0.37
N TYR A 130 4.48 -5.22 -0.22
CA TYR A 130 5.06 -4.88 -1.52
C TYR A 130 3.99 -4.83 -2.63
N PHE A 131 3.32 -5.94 -2.92
CA PHE A 131 2.34 -6.02 -4.01
C PHE A 131 1.11 -5.14 -3.76
N GLY A 132 0.70 -4.99 -2.49
CA GLY A 132 -0.40 -4.09 -2.15
C GLY A 132 -0.04 -2.63 -2.37
N PHE A 133 1.15 -2.19 -1.95
CA PHE A 133 1.57 -0.79 -2.09
C PHE A 133 2.17 -0.47 -3.46
N ASP A 134 2.49 -1.47 -4.28
CA ASP A 134 2.77 -1.30 -5.71
C ASP A 134 1.62 -0.57 -6.42
N MET A 135 0.38 -0.79 -5.96
CA MET A 135 -0.81 -0.08 -6.45
C MET A 135 -0.77 1.43 -6.26
N VAL A 136 0.05 1.95 -5.33
CA VAL A 136 0.21 3.40 -5.12
C VAL A 136 0.70 4.09 -6.39
N GLY A 137 1.57 3.43 -7.16
CA GLY A 137 2.02 3.95 -8.46
C GLY A 137 0.86 4.18 -9.43
N HIS A 138 -0.17 3.35 -9.37
CA HIS A 138 -1.30 3.37 -10.29
C HIS A 138 -2.40 4.36 -9.88
N PHE A 139 -2.79 4.38 -8.60
CA PHE A 139 -3.92 5.23 -8.18
C PHE A 139 -3.52 6.66 -7.83
N ALA A 140 -2.24 6.91 -7.51
CA ALA A 140 -1.78 8.26 -7.15
C ALA A 140 -2.02 9.26 -8.29
N GLU A 141 -1.75 8.87 -9.53
CA GLU A 141 -2.00 9.69 -10.73
C GLU A 141 -3.50 9.96 -10.93
N LYS A 142 -4.34 8.98 -10.61
CA LYS A 142 -5.79 9.06 -10.78
C LYS A 142 -6.49 9.89 -9.70
N LEU A 143 -5.96 9.91 -8.48
CA LEU A 143 -6.70 10.45 -7.32
C LEU A 143 -6.00 11.61 -6.61
N PHE A 144 -4.67 11.71 -6.69
CA PHE A 144 -3.89 12.58 -5.80
C PHE A 144 -2.91 13.52 -6.52
N ALA A 145 -2.58 13.25 -7.78
CA ALA A 145 -1.54 13.98 -8.52
C ALA A 145 -2.02 15.26 -9.22
N GLY A 146 -3.26 15.68 -9.03
CA GLY A 146 -3.79 16.95 -9.52
C GLY A 146 -4.58 16.85 -10.82
N ILE A 147 -5.12 17.98 -11.27
CA ILE A 147 -6.11 18.08 -12.34
C ILE A 147 -5.52 17.67 -13.70
N ALA A 148 -4.30 18.12 -13.99
CA ALA A 148 -3.63 17.78 -15.24
C ALA A 148 -3.36 16.26 -15.36
N SER A 149 -2.92 15.62 -14.26
CA SER A 149 -2.70 14.18 -14.22
C SER A 149 -4.02 13.41 -14.34
N PHE A 150 -5.08 13.89 -13.67
CA PHE A 150 -6.42 13.32 -13.79
C PHE A 150 -6.93 13.32 -15.24
N HIS A 151 -6.86 14.47 -15.93
CA HIS A 151 -7.31 14.56 -17.32
C HIS A 151 -6.42 13.76 -18.28
N HIS A 152 -5.12 13.63 -17.99
CA HIS A 152 -4.28 12.71 -18.75
C HIS A 152 -4.79 11.26 -18.65
N MET A 153 -5.09 10.81 -17.42
CA MET A 153 -5.64 9.47 -17.21
C MET A 153 -7.02 9.30 -17.83
N GLU A 154 -7.86 10.34 -17.84
CA GLU A 154 -9.14 10.32 -18.55
C GLU A 154 -8.95 10.06 -20.05
N GLN A 155 -7.99 10.71 -20.71
CA GLN A 155 -7.70 10.46 -22.11
C GLN A 155 -7.19 9.03 -22.36
N VAL A 156 -6.40 8.47 -21.44
CA VAL A 156 -5.97 7.06 -21.51
C VAL A 156 -7.18 6.12 -21.45
N PHE A 157 -8.13 6.37 -20.54
CA PHE A 157 -9.33 5.56 -20.40
C PHE A 157 -10.29 5.70 -21.59
N VAL A 158 -10.38 6.88 -22.19
CA VAL A 158 -11.08 7.07 -23.48
C VAL A 158 -10.45 6.21 -24.57
N GLY A 159 -9.12 6.09 -24.57
CA GLY A 159 -8.40 5.16 -25.45
C GLY A 159 -8.78 3.68 -25.27
N PHE A 160 -9.22 3.29 -24.07
CA PHE A 160 -9.75 1.95 -23.78
C PHE A 160 -11.24 1.79 -24.12
N GLY A 161 -11.91 2.86 -24.54
CA GLY A 161 -13.33 2.86 -24.93
C GLY A 161 -14.30 3.31 -23.83
N PHE A 162 -13.81 3.92 -22.74
CA PHE A 162 -14.68 4.52 -21.72
C PHE A 162 -15.15 5.94 -22.12
N PRO A 163 -16.29 6.42 -21.59
CA PRO A 163 -16.75 7.79 -21.79
C PRO A 163 -15.77 8.84 -21.23
N PRO A 164 -15.69 10.05 -21.83
CA PRO A 164 -14.86 11.16 -21.36
C PRO A 164 -15.57 11.95 -20.24
N ASP A 165 -15.88 11.28 -19.13
CA ASP A 165 -16.58 11.87 -17.98
C ASP A 165 -15.83 11.71 -16.64
N GLY A 166 -14.60 11.20 -16.68
CA GLY A 166 -13.75 10.92 -15.53
C GLY A 166 -14.22 9.80 -14.59
N GLN A 167 -15.43 9.23 -14.76
CA GLN A 167 -15.97 8.27 -13.80
C GLN A 167 -15.14 6.97 -13.76
N ALA A 168 -14.73 6.48 -14.92
CA ALA A 168 -13.92 5.27 -15.02
C ALA A 168 -12.54 5.44 -14.36
N VAL A 169 -11.95 6.64 -14.43
CA VAL A 169 -10.69 6.98 -13.76
C VAL A 169 -10.85 6.94 -12.25
N ILE A 170 -11.92 7.54 -11.72
CA ILE A 170 -12.22 7.54 -10.28
C ILE A 170 -12.47 6.12 -9.79
N ILE A 171 -13.31 5.34 -10.48
CA ILE A 171 -13.62 3.96 -10.11
C ILE A 171 -12.34 3.11 -10.12
N GLY A 172 -11.53 3.19 -11.19
CA GLY A 172 -10.26 2.49 -11.27
C GLY A 172 -9.32 2.87 -10.12
N GLY A 173 -9.15 4.15 -9.85
CA GLY A 173 -8.33 4.63 -8.73
C GLY A 173 -8.83 4.14 -7.36
N LEU A 174 -10.15 4.13 -7.14
CA LEU A 174 -10.73 3.64 -5.88
C LEU A 174 -10.57 2.12 -5.73
N CYS A 175 -10.68 1.35 -6.81
CA CYS A 175 -10.39 -0.09 -6.81
C CYS A 175 -8.93 -0.35 -6.40
N GLU A 176 -7.99 0.35 -7.03
CA GLU A 176 -6.55 0.24 -6.75
C GLU A 176 -6.20 0.68 -5.32
N LEU A 177 -6.78 1.78 -4.84
CA LEU A 177 -6.64 2.22 -3.45
C LEU A 177 -7.20 1.18 -2.47
N SER A 178 -8.34 0.57 -2.80
CA SER A 178 -8.94 -0.50 -1.99
C SER A 178 -8.04 -1.73 -1.93
N VAL A 179 -7.32 -2.07 -3.00
CA VAL A 179 -6.31 -3.13 -3.00
C VAL A 179 -5.11 -2.74 -2.13
N ALA A 180 -4.64 -1.50 -2.19
CA ALA A 180 -3.55 -1.05 -1.32
C ALA A 180 -3.92 -1.11 0.17
N ILE A 181 -5.14 -0.75 0.52
CA ILE A 181 -5.64 -0.89 1.90
C ILE A 181 -5.80 -2.38 2.22
N GLY A 182 -6.56 -3.11 1.42
CA GLY A 182 -7.00 -4.45 1.77
C GLY A 182 -5.87 -5.49 1.70
N VAL A 183 -5.09 -5.48 0.62
CA VAL A 183 -3.88 -6.29 0.51
C VAL A 183 -2.76 -5.60 1.28
N GLY A 184 -2.36 -4.38 0.93
CA GLY A 184 -1.14 -3.74 1.45
C GLY A 184 -1.13 -3.37 2.93
N MET A 185 -2.27 -3.07 3.56
CA MET A 185 -2.38 -2.96 5.04
C MET A 185 -2.89 -4.25 5.69
N GLY A 186 -3.50 -5.14 4.91
CA GLY A 186 -3.93 -6.45 5.34
C GLY A 186 -5.23 -6.33 6.12
N PHE A 187 -6.26 -5.81 5.43
CA PHE A 187 -7.59 -5.57 5.95
C PHE A 187 -8.61 -6.26 5.03
N MET A 188 -9.35 -7.24 5.56
CA MET A 188 -10.17 -8.14 4.75
C MET A 188 -9.37 -8.73 3.58
N THR A 189 -8.15 -9.18 3.88
CA THR A 189 -7.12 -9.46 2.89
C THR A 189 -7.54 -10.50 1.84
N ARG A 190 -8.36 -11.49 2.22
CA ARG A 190 -8.82 -12.50 1.26
C ARG A 190 -9.78 -11.92 0.24
N LEU A 191 -10.71 -11.08 0.70
CA LEU A 191 -11.62 -10.35 -0.18
C LEU A 191 -10.84 -9.41 -1.10
N ALA A 192 -9.87 -8.67 -0.55
CA ALA A 192 -9.03 -7.77 -1.31
C ALA A 192 -8.16 -8.51 -2.35
N GLY A 193 -7.68 -9.72 -2.03
CA GLY A 193 -6.97 -10.58 -2.99
C GLY A 193 -7.85 -11.01 -4.16
N ILE A 194 -9.11 -11.40 -3.90
CA ILE A 194 -10.10 -11.70 -4.97
C ILE A 194 -10.36 -10.45 -5.81
N GLY A 195 -10.61 -9.32 -5.15
CA GLY A 195 -10.87 -8.04 -5.81
C GLY A 195 -9.69 -7.57 -6.66
N GLY A 196 -8.47 -7.67 -6.16
CA GLY A 196 -7.25 -7.32 -6.88
C GLY A 196 -7.00 -8.20 -8.09
N ALA A 197 -7.18 -9.52 -7.96
CA ALA A 197 -7.05 -10.45 -9.09
C ALA A 197 -8.12 -10.17 -10.17
N ALA A 198 -9.37 -9.96 -9.76
CA ALA A 198 -10.46 -9.61 -10.68
C ALA A 198 -10.21 -8.26 -11.36
N TYR A 199 -9.75 -7.25 -10.61
CA TYR A 199 -9.40 -5.94 -11.14
C TYR A 199 -8.32 -6.04 -12.22
N TYR A 200 -7.21 -6.74 -11.95
CA TYR A 200 -6.15 -6.92 -12.94
C TYR A 200 -6.62 -7.72 -14.16
N LEU A 201 -7.47 -8.73 -14.00
CA LEU A 201 -8.06 -9.46 -15.13
C LEU A 201 -8.86 -8.51 -16.04
N ILE A 202 -9.70 -7.66 -15.45
CA ILE A 202 -10.50 -6.67 -16.17
C ILE A 202 -9.59 -5.62 -16.83
N ALA A 203 -8.65 -5.05 -16.07
CA ALA A 203 -7.70 -4.05 -16.58
C ALA A 203 -6.85 -4.60 -17.73
N ASN A 204 -6.41 -5.87 -17.63
CA ASN A 204 -5.64 -6.54 -18.68
C ASN A 204 -6.46 -6.76 -19.96
N HIS A 205 -7.77 -7.00 -19.82
CA HIS A 205 -8.68 -7.13 -20.96
C HIS A 205 -8.87 -5.79 -21.68
N TYR A 206 -9.20 -4.72 -20.95
CA TYR A 206 -9.39 -3.38 -21.53
C TYR A 206 -8.09 -2.76 -22.04
N GLY A 207 -6.97 -3.02 -21.37
CA GLY A 207 -5.63 -2.59 -21.76
C GLY A 207 -5.05 -3.35 -22.95
N ARG A 208 -5.76 -4.36 -23.50
CA ARG A 208 -5.37 -5.17 -24.67
C ARG A 208 -4.07 -5.95 -24.57
N HIS A 209 -3.46 -6.02 -23.39
CA HIS A 209 -2.21 -6.75 -23.15
C HIS A 209 -2.26 -8.24 -23.54
N PHE A 210 -3.43 -8.90 -23.52
CA PHE A 210 -3.57 -10.28 -24.05
C PHE A 210 -3.34 -10.36 -25.57
N GLY A 211 -3.63 -9.29 -26.30
CA GLY A 211 -3.37 -9.15 -27.74
C GLY A 211 -1.94 -8.71 -28.07
N ASP A 212 -1.22 -8.11 -27.12
CA ASP A 212 0.11 -7.51 -27.33
C ASP A 212 1.29 -8.48 -27.12
N GLY A 213 0.98 -9.77 -26.95
CA GLY A 213 1.95 -10.85 -26.76
C GLY A 213 2.34 -11.07 -25.29
N PHE A 214 3.28 -11.98 -25.04
CA PHE A 214 3.64 -12.39 -23.68
C PHE A 214 4.51 -11.35 -22.97
N THR A 215 5.66 -11.01 -23.55
CA THR A 215 6.74 -10.27 -22.86
C THR A 215 6.33 -8.86 -22.44
N TRP A 216 6.54 -8.52 -21.16
CA TRP A 216 6.19 -7.20 -20.61
C TRP A 216 6.92 -6.00 -21.26
N ASN A 217 8.11 -6.23 -21.83
CA ASN A 217 8.97 -5.21 -22.43
C ASN A 217 8.83 -5.13 -23.96
N ASN A 218 7.73 -5.65 -24.52
CA ASN A 218 7.45 -5.46 -25.93
C ASN A 218 7.15 -3.97 -26.18
N ALA A 219 7.94 -3.33 -27.05
CA ALA A 219 7.63 -2.00 -27.56
C ALA A 219 6.71 -2.14 -28.79
N PRO A 220 5.69 -1.28 -28.97
CA PRO A 220 5.36 -0.09 -28.16
C PRO A 220 4.38 -0.34 -27.00
N VAL A 221 3.80 -1.54 -26.91
CA VAL A 221 2.76 -1.93 -25.94
C VAL A 221 3.19 -3.21 -25.22
N GLY A 222 3.40 -3.12 -23.90
CA GLY A 222 3.88 -4.25 -23.11
C GLY A 222 2.91 -5.43 -23.09
N GLY A 223 3.42 -6.65 -23.03
CA GLY A 223 2.63 -7.89 -23.01
C GLY A 223 2.02 -8.25 -21.64
N TRP A 224 1.31 -9.37 -21.60
CA TRP A 224 0.51 -9.81 -20.44
C TRP A 224 1.28 -10.51 -19.31
N GLU A 225 2.59 -10.74 -19.45
CA GLU A 225 3.45 -11.41 -18.45
C GLU A 225 3.33 -10.77 -17.05
N TYR A 226 3.51 -9.44 -16.95
CA TYR A 226 3.46 -8.74 -15.68
C TYR A 226 2.04 -8.66 -15.08
N PRO A 227 0.98 -8.32 -15.86
CA PRO A 227 -0.38 -8.44 -15.37
C PRO A 227 -0.73 -9.85 -14.84
N MET A 228 -0.28 -10.91 -15.50
CA MET A 228 -0.49 -12.27 -15.03
C MET A 228 0.22 -12.57 -13.71
N LEU A 229 1.46 -12.09 -13.54
CA LEU A 229 2.16 -12.16 -12.26
C LEU A 229 1.35 -11.49 -11.14
N MET A 230 0.81 -10.30 -11.39
CA MET A 230 -0.03 -9.56 -10.43
C MET A 230 -1.33 -10.31 -10.10
N ILE A 231 -2.00 -10.88 -11.11
CA ILE A 231 -3.21 -11.70 -10.92
C ILE A 231 -2.92 -12.88 -10.00
N VAL A 232 -1.85 -13.63 -10.27
CA VAL A 232 -1.47 -14.79 -9.47
C VAL A 232 -1.07 -14.37 -8.05
N ALA A 233 -0.33 -13.27 -7.90
CA ALA A 233 0.05 -12.73 -6.59
C ALA A 233 -1.20 -12.36 -5.77
N PHE A 234 -2.13 -11.59 -6.31
CA PHE A 234 -3.36 -11.22 -5.60
C PHE A 234 -4.26 -12.42 -5.30
N ALA A 235 -4.40 -13.36 -6.25
CA ALA A 235 -5.12 -14.60 -6.03
C ALA A 235 -4.50 -15.42 -4.89
N SER A 236 -3.17 -15.43 -4.75
CA SER A 236 -2.49 -16.14 -3.66
C SER A 236 -2.86 -15.59 -2.27
N PHE A 237 -3.06 -14.28 -2.14
CA PHE A 237 -3.51 -13.66 -0.88
C PHE A 237 -4.96 -14.04 -0.52
N SER A 238 -5.81 -14.39 -1.50
CA SER A 238 -7.15 -14.93 -1.22
C SER A 238 -7.12 -16.30 -0.53
N ILE A 239 -6.03 -17.04 -0.72
CA ILE A 239 -5.79 -18.36 -0.14
C ILE A 239 -5.08 -18.22 1.21
N ALA A 240 -4.01 -17.43 1.27
CA ALA A 240 -3.16 -17.33 2.46
C ALA A 240 -3.74 -16.41 3.56
N GLY A 241 -4.41 -15.32 3.19
CA GLY A 241 -4.84 -14.27 4.11
C GLY A 241 -3.73 -13.27 4.49
N ALA A 242 -3.98 -12.50 5.55
CA ALA A 242 -3.20 -11.30 5.90
C ALA A 242 -1.84 -11.56 6.57
N GLY A 243 -1.72 -12.71 7.22
CA GLY A 243 -0.65 -13.02 8.16
C GLY A 243 -0.65 -12.12 9.41
N LYS A 244 0.33 -12.32 10.29
CA LYS A 244 0.35 -11.68 11.62
C LYS A 244 0.66 -10.18 11.62
N PHE A 245 1.49 -9.70 10.69
CA PHE A 245 1.82 -8.27 10.57
C PHE A 245 0.80 -7.61 9.66
N SER A 246 -0.43 -7.44 10.15
CA SER A 246 -1.57 -6.93 9.38
C SER A 246 -2.63 -6.31 10.32
N ILE A 247 -3.58 -5.57 9.74
CA ILE A 247 -4.74 -5.06 10.49
C ILE A 247 -5.69 -6.20 10.87
N ASP A 248 -5.91 -7.16 9.96
CA ASP A 248 -6.70 -8.37 10.21
C ASP A 248 -6.16 -9.12 11.43
N GLY A 249 -4.86 -9.41 11.47
CA GLY A 249 -4.22 -10.06 12.61
C GLY A 249 -4.39 -9.26 13.90
N TRP A 250 -4.20 -7.94 13.85
CA TRP A 250 -4.37 -7.08 15.02
C TRP A 250 -5.81 -7.06 15.57
N LEU A 251 -6.81 -7.05 14.68
CA LEU A 251 -8.24 -7.08 15.03
C LEU A 251 -8.65 -8.43 15.61
N ILE A 252 -8.20 -9.53 14.99
CA ILE A 252 -8.51 -10.90 15.40
C ILE A 252 -7.90 -11.19 16.76
N ASP A 253 -6.62 -10.87 16.98
CA ASP A 253 -5.90 -11.09 18.24
C ASP A 253 -6.55 -10.35 19.44
N ARG A 254 -7.38 -9.34 19.18
CA ARG A 254 -8.08 -8.54 20.19
C ARG A 254 -9.57 -8.88 20.31
N GLY A 255 -10.08 -9.83 19.54
CA GLY A 255 -11.50 -10.14 19.49
C GLY A 255 -12.36 -8.99 18.97
N LEU A 256 -11.78 -8.06 18.19
CA LEU A 256 -12.48 -6.91 17.61
C LEU A 256 -13.07 -7.22 16.22
N MET A 257 -12.63 -8.31 15.57
CA MET A 257 -13.14 -8.71 14.27
C MET A 257 -14.49 -9.43 14.42
N PRO A 258 -15.58 -8.93 13.81
CA PRO A 258 -16.86 -9.64 13.79
C PRO A 258 -16.73 -11.04 13.17
N GLY A 259 -17.37 -12.03 13.79
CA GLY A 259 -17.25 -13.43 13.37
C GLY A 259 -17.61 -13.69 11.91
N PHE A 260 -18.62 -12.99 11.39
CA PHE A 260 -19.06 -13.13 9.99
C PHE A 260 -18.04 -12.57 8.97
N LEU A 261 -17.09 -11.72 9.40
CA LEU A 261 -16.02 -11.19 8.55
C LEU A 261 -14.73 -12.02 8.60
N LEU A 262 -14.58 -12.91 9.59
CA LEU A 262 -13.40 -13.77 9.71
C LEU A 262 -13.06 -14.57 8.44
N PRO A 263 -14.04 -15.15 7.71
CA PRO A 263 -13.76 -15.86 6.45
C PRO A 263 -13.15 -14.96 5.37
N LEU A 264 -13.31 -13.64 5.46
CA LEU A 264 -12.75 -12.67 4.51
C LEU A 264 -11.32 -12.25 4.88
N CYS A 265 -10.83 -12.65 6.06
CA CYS A 265 -9.54 -12.22 6.61
C CYS A 265 -8.53 -13.37 6.66
N VAL A 266 -8.96 -14.56 7.10
CA VAL A 266 -8.11 -15.75 7.31
C VAL A 266 -8.73 -17.01 6.72
N SER A 267 -7.89 -17.99 6.34
CA SER A 267 -8.32 -19.26 5.75
C SER A 267 -8.79 -20.30 6.79
N ALA A 268 -8.28 -20.19 8.02
CA ALA A 268 -8.70 -20.96 9.18
C ALA A 268 -8.59 -20.10 10.44
N SER A 269 -9.37 -20.42 11.48
CA SER A 269 -9.21 -19.79 12.80
C SER A 269 -7.77 -19.99 13.30
N PRO A 270 -7.09 -18.95 13.79
CA PRO A 270 -5.73 -19.09 14.31
C PRO A 270 -5.68 -20.04 15.52
N ASP A 271 -4.64 -20.89 15.60
CA ASP A 271 -4.49 -21.90 16.68
C ASP A 271 -4.45 -21.30 18.11
N HIS A 272 -4.15 -19.99 18.24
CA HIS A 272 -4.15 -19.26 19.51
C HIS A 272 -5.51 -18.69 19.91
N MET A 273 -6.51 -18.75 19.02
CA MET A 273 -7.91 -18.55 19.40
C MET A 273 -8.37 -19.89 19.95
N GLY A 274 -8.41 -20.00 21.28
CA GLY A 274 -8.91 -21.18 21.98
C GLY A 274 -10.20 -21.68 21.34
N ARG A 275 -10.31 -23.01 21.21
CA ARG A 275 -11.47 -23.72 20.64
C ARG A 275 -12.71 -23.51 21.50
N ASP A 276 -13.28 -22.32 21.48
CA ASP A 276 -14.60 -22.04 22.03
C ASP A 276 -15.36 -21.21 20.98
N ILE A 277 -15.83 -21.92 19.96
CA ILE A 277 -17.04 -21.57 19.19
C ILE A 277 -18.07 -22.64 19.54
#